data_AF-A0A6C0J2Z6-F1
#
_entry.id   AF-A0A6C0J2Z6-F1
#
_cell.length_a   1.000
_cell.length_b   1.000
_cell.length_c   1.000
_cell.angle_alpha   90.00
_cell.angle_beta   90.00
_cell.angle_gamma   90.00
#
_symmetry.space_group_name_H-M   'P 1'
#
loop_
_entity.id
_entity.type
_entity.pdbx_description
1 polymer ?
#
loop_
_entity_poly.entity_id
_entity_poly.type
_entity_poly.pdbx_seq_one_letter_code
_entity_poly.pdbx_strand_id
1 'polypeptide(L)'
;MPLSKAIKPCFLVPGKKYYIDIQWNLTNDLRLPVNYSTIGTYVDSNYVRGRTHSFDSGLKILLARPRSETIFNINGENTTVSSVNVFYEILAPPTDKIAKIHTLLKLPLPNDIKKHIAKYTDYIMDLYYRPRPRPTSKS
;
A
#
# COMPACT_ATOMS: atom_id res chain seq x y z
N MET A 1 -1.77 -9.48 0.23
CA MET A 1 -0.44 -8.83 0.25
C MET A 1 -0.15 -8.37 1.66
N PRO A 2 1.05 -8.61 2.22
CA PRO A 2 1.45 -7.95 3.45
C PRO A 2 1.56 -6.45 3.19
N LEU A 3 0.84 -5.66 3.99
CA LEU A 3 0.84 -4.20 3.93
C LEU A 3 1.58 -3.65 5.15
N SER A 4 2.24 -2.50 4.97
CA SER A 4 2.80 -1.75 6.09
C SER A 4 1.70 -1.19 7.00
N LYS A 5 2.10 -0.48 8.05
CA LYS A 5 1.20 0.47 8.72
C LYS A 5 0.82 1.60 7.75
N ALA A 6 -0.31 2.27 8.01
CA ALA A 6 -0.73 3.43 7.24
C ALA A 6 0.36 4.52 7.21
N ILE A 7 0.60 5.07 6.03
CA ILE A 7 1.64 6.07 5.75
C ILE A 7 0.97 7.40 5.48
N LYS A 8 1.54 8.48 6.04
CA LYS A 8 1.07 9.84 5.74
C LYS A 8 1.56 10.26 4.35
N PRO A 9 0.79 11.08 3.62
CA PRO A 9 1.17 11.54 2.27
C PRO A 9 2.56 12.17 2.18
N CYS A 10 2.96 12.91 3.21
CA CYS A 10 4.26 13.58 3.27
C CYS A 10 5.47 12.63 3.34
N PHE A 11 5.25 11.34 3.61
CA PHE A 11 6.29 10.31 3.63
C PHE A 11 6.27 9.41 2.39
N LEU A 12 5.44 9.74 1.38
CA LEU A 12 5.45 9.02 0.12
C LEU A 12 6.72 9.35 -0.67
N VAL A 13 7.36 8.31 -1.20
CA VAL A 13 8.61 8.42 -1.96
C VAL A 13 8.30 8.26 -3.45
N PRO A 14 8.68 9.22 -4.31
CA PRO A 14 8.46 9.12 -5.74
C PRO A 14 9.03 7.82 -6.33
N GLY A 15 8.30 7.21 -7.27
CA GLY A 15 8.69 5.97 -7.95
C GLY A 15 8.37 4.68 -7.17
N LYS A 16 7.96 4.75 -5.91
CA LYS A 16 7.52 3.57 -5.14
C LYS A 16 6.06 3.21 -5.40
N LYS A 17 5.76 1.91 -5.36
CA LYS A 17 4.39 1.37 -5.43
C LYS A 17 3.72 1.38 -4.07
N TYR A 18 2.50 1.90 -4.03
CA TYR A 18 1.67 1.93 -2.83
C TYR A 18 0.30 1.31 -3.12
N TYR A 19 -0.27 0.72 -2.08
CA TYR A 19 -1.68 0.38 -2.03
C TYR A 19 -2.45 1.57 -1.46
N ILE A 20 -3.51 1.97 -2.15
CA ILE A 20 -4.27 3.18 -1.88
C ILE A 20 -5.68 2.75 -1.51
N ASP A 21 -6.13 3.12 -0.32
CA ASP A 21 -7.51 2.97 0.12
C ASP A 21 -8.23 4.31 -0.02
N ILE A 22 -9.07 4.41 -1.06
CA ILE A 22 -9.78 5.62 -1.44
C ILE A 22 -11.12 5.65 -0.72
N GLN A 23 -11.20 6.54 0.26
CA GLN A 23 -12.40 6.77 1.08
C GLN A 23 -12.98 8.17 0.85
N TRP A 24 -12.17 9.10 0.37
CA TRP A 24 -12.54 10.48 0.10
C TRP A 24 -12.46 10.78 -1.39
N ASN A 25 -13.41 11.58 -1.86
CA ASN A 25 -13.35 12.15 -3.20
C ASN A 25 -12.18 13.16 -3.33
N LEU A 26 -11.90 13.59 -4.56
CA LEU A 26 -10.78 14.49 -4.86
C LEU A 26 -10.85 15.82 -4.09
N THR A 27 -12.06 16.35 -3.89
CA THR A 27 -12.32 17.61 -3.20
C THR A 27 -12.30 17.50 -1.68
N ASN A 28 -12.23 16.29 -1.13
CA ASN A 28 -12.19 16.01 0.31
C ASN A 28 -13.38 16.61 1.08
N ASP A 29 -14.54 16.67 0.45
CA ASP A 29 -15.80 17.15 1.04
C ASP A 29 -16.79 16.00 1.27
N LEU A 30 -16.63 14.89 0.56
CA LEU A 30 -17.50 13.72 0.70
C LEU A 30 -16.69 12.44 0.88
N ARG A 31 -17.06 11.70 1.93
CA ARG A 31 -16.63 10.32 2.12
C ARG A 31 -17.49 9.41 1.24
N LEU A 32 -16.84 8.59 0.44
CA LEU A 32 -17.51 7.63 -0.43
C LEU A 32 -18.22 6.56 0.42
N PRO A 33 -19.44 6.14 0.05
CA PRO A 33 -20.18 5.11 0.79
C PRO A 33 -19.55 3.72 0.64
N VAL A 34 -18.82 3.49 -0.46
CA VAL A 34 -18.07 2.26 -0.72
C VAL A 34 -16.61 2.64 -0.88
N ASN A 35 -15.74 2.02 -0.09
CA ASN A 35 -14.30 2.18 -0.23
C ASN A 35 -13.85 1.47 -1.50
N TYR A 36 -13.06 2.15 -2.32
CA TYR A 36 -12.40 1.55 -3.46
C TYR A 36 -10.90 1.51 -3.21
N SER A 37 -10.24 0.43 -3.62
CA SER A 37 -8.80 0.29 -3.41
C SER A 37 -8.08 -0.02 -4.70
N THR A 38 -6.89 0.54 -4.85
CA THR A 38 -6.08 0.41 -6.05
C THR A 38 -4.60 0.43 -5.72
N ILE A 39 -3.76 0.08 -6.70
CA ILE A 39 -2.30 0.07 -6.58
C ILE A 39 -1.76 1.04 -7.62
N GLY A 40 -0.88 1.95 -7.19
CA GLY A 40 -0.26 2.93 -8.07
C GLY A 40 1.18 3.23 -7.66
N THR A 41 1.99 3.71 -8.60
CA THR A 41 3.30 4.30 -8.28
C THR A 41 3.13 5.77 -7.96
N TYR A 42 3.62 6.21 -6.80
CA TYR A 42 3.56 7.61 -6.41
C TYR A 42 4.46 8.44 -7.34
N VAL A 43 3.91 9.54 -7.85
CA VAL A 43 4.62 10.47 -8.75
C VAL A 43 4.99 11.73 -7.99
N ASP A 44 3.98 12.47 -7.51
CA ASP A 44 4.18 13.76 -6.86
C ASP A 44 2.93 14.17 -6.04
N SER A 45 3.02 15.29 -5.31
CA SER A 45 1.90 15.90 -4.60
C SER A 45 1.77 17.39 -4.95
N ASN A 46 0.55 17.86 -5.10
CA ASN A 46 0.25 19.25 -5.38
C ASN A 46 -0.64 19.86 -4.30
N TYR A 47 -0.34 21.09 -3.89
CA TYR A 47 -1.21 21.86 -3.00
C TYR A 47 -2.05 22.84 -3.81
N VAL A 48 -3.37 22.63 -3.79
CA VAL A 48 -4.34 23.51 -4.44
C VAL A 48 -4.79 24.56 -3.43
N ARG A 49 -4.42 25.82 -3.69
CA ARG A 49 -4.84 26.96 -2.86
C ARG A 49 -6.35 27.18 -2.95
N GLY A 50 -6.98 27.38 -1.80
CA GLY A 50 -8.39 27.74 -1.72
C GLY A 50 -8.68 29.12 -2.32
N ARG A 51 -9.92 29.33 -2.77
CA ARG A 51 -10.39 30.59 -3.33
C ARG A 51 -11.50 31.14 -2.47
N THR A 52 -11.46 32.44 -2.20
CA THR A 52 -12.49 33.18 -1.46
C THR A 52 -12.93 34.40 -2.27
N HIS A 53 -14.16 34.82 -2.09
CA HIS A 53 -14.71 36.05 -2.63
C HIS A 53 -15.16 36.93 -1.47
N SER A 54 -14.70 38.19 -1.44
CA SER A 54 -15.14 39.18 -0.46
C SER A 54 -16.15 40.14 -1.07
N PHE A 55 -17.16 40.52 -0.29
CA PHE A 55 -18.12 41.58 -0.63
C PHE A 55 -17.72 42.88 0.06
N ASP A 56 -18.20 44.01 -0.46
CA ASP A 56 -17.96 45.34 0.12
C ASP A 56 -18.54 45.48 1.54
N SER A 57 -19.48 44.62 1.91
CA SER A 57 -19.99 44.49 3.28
C SER A 57 -19.02 43.83 4.28
N GLY A 58 -17.84 43.40 3.82
CA GLY A 58 -16.85 42.68 4.64
C GLY A 58 -17.10 41.17 4.76
N LEU A 59 -18.23 40.66 4.25
CA LEU A 59 -18.51 39.22 4.20
C LEU A 59 -17.59 38.50 3.21
N LYS A 60 -17.15 37.29 3.56
CA LYS A 60 -16.32 36.43 2.70
C LYS A 60 -17.00 35.10 2.46
N ILE A 61 -17.16 34.73 1.19
CA ILE A 61 -17.64 33.41 0.77
C ILE A 61 -16.45 32.56 0.33
N LEU A 62 -16.43 31.32 0.79
CA LEU A 62 -15.44 30.32 0.39
C LEU A 62 -15.90 29.65 -0.91
N LEU A 63 -15.24 29.97 -2.02
CA LEU A 63 -15.55 29.42 -3.34
C LEU A 63 -14.93 28.03 -3.53
N ALA A 64 -13.71 27.83 -3.01
CA ALA A 64 -13.02 26.55 -3.07
C ALA A 64 -12.15 26.36 -1.82
N ARG A 65 -12.23 25.18 -1.21
CA ARG A 65 -11.40 24.83 -0.06
C ARG A 65 -9.96 24.56 -0.50
N PRO A 66 -8.96 24.97 0.29
CA PRO A 66 -7.59 24.50 0.08
C PRO A 66 -7.54 22.99 0.27
N ARG A 67 -6.76 22.30 -0.57
CA ARG A 67 -6.60 20.84 -0.49
C ARG A 67 -5.25 20.41 -1.03
N SER A 68 -4.83 19.22 -0.60
CA SER A 68 -3.63 18.56 -1.11
C SER A 68 -4.05 17.36 -1.94
N GLU A 69 -3.51 17.28 -3.14
CA GLU A 69 -3.74 16.22 -4.10
C GLU A 69 -2.44 15.41 -4.24
N THR A 70 -2.55 14.09 -4.33
CA THR A 70 -1.44 13.19 -4.61
C THR A 70 -1.64 12.54 -5.96
N ILE A 71 -0.59 12.54 -6.78
CA ILE A 71 -0.59 12.01 -8.15
C ILE A 71 0.04 10.62 -8.11
N PHE A 72 -0.70 9.65 -8.62
CA PHE A 72 -0.24 8.28 -8.78
C PHE A 72 -0.36 7.87 -10.24
N ASN A 73 0.64 7.14 -10.74
CA ASN A 73 0.51 6.44 -12.00
C ASN A 73 -0.14 5.07 -11.72
N ILE A 74 -1.37 4.90 -12.23
CA ILE A 74 -2.18 3.70 -12.11
C ILE A 74 -2.40 3.19 -13.54
N ASN A 75 -1.96 1.97 -13.84
CA ASN A 75 -2.09 1.35 -15.17
C ASN A 75 -1.51 2.17 -16.34
N GLY A 76 -0.51 3.01 -16.09
CA GLY A 76 0.10 3.86 -17.12
C GLY A 76 -0.50 5.26 -17.22
N GLU A 77 -1.57 5.55 -16.48
CA GLU A 77 -2.24 6.85 -16.46
C GLU A 77 -2.05 7.57 -15.12
N ASN A 78 -1.75 8.87 -15.18
CA ASN A 78 -1.59 9.70 -13.98
C ASN A 78 -2.97 10.05 -13.42
N THR A 79 -3.33 9.39 -12.32
CA THR A 79 -4.56 9.61 -11.58
C THR A 79 -4.29 10.45 -10.33
N THR A 80 -5.06 11.52 -10.15
CA THR A 80 -5.05 12.34 -8.94
C THR A 80 -5.98 11.76 -7.89
N VAL A 81 -5.50 11.60 -6.66
CA VAL A 81 -6.30 11.21 -5.51
C VAL A 81 -6.15 12.25 -4.40
N SER A 82 -7.15 12.34 -3.51
CA SER A 82 -7.03 13.19 -2.32
C SER A 82 -5.93 12.67 -1.42
N SER A 83 -5.10 13.58 -0.89
CA SER A 83 -4.06 13.21 0.09
C SER A 83 -4.64 12.75 1.43
N VAL A 84 -5.94 12.92 1.68
CA VAL A 84 -6.58 12.50 2.94
C VAL A 84 -6.91 11.01 2.94
N ASN A 85 -6.78 10.36 1.79
CA ASN A 85 -6.88 8.90 1.68
C ASN A 85 -5.76 8.18 2.43
N VAL A 86 -5.94 6.88 2.65
CA VAL A 86 -4.98 6.07 3.40
C VAL A 86 -4.06 5.34 2.44
N PHE A 87 -2.75 5.46 2.67
CA PHE A 87 -1.72 4.86 1.85
C PHE A 87 -0.97 3.79 2.62
N TYR A 88 -0.61 2.71 1.94
CA TYR A 88 0.14 1.59 2.50
C TYR A 88 1.30 1.24 1.58
N GLU A 89 2.49 1.03 2.14
CA GLU A 89 3.60 0.46 1.38
C GLU A 89 3.35 -1.03 1.19
N ILE A 90 3.55 -1.46 -0.05
CA ILE A 90 3.48 -2.87 -0.41
C ILE A 90 4.78 -3.52 0.02
N LEU A 91 4.70 -4.39 1.04
CA LEU A 91 5.86 -5.12 1.54
C LEU A 91 6.17 -6.28 0.60
N ALA A 92 6.87 -6.01 -0.50
CA ALA A 92 7.38 -7.06 -1.37
C ALA A 92 8.77 -7.51 -0.87
N PRO A 93 8.97 -8.80 -0.56
CA PRO A 93 10.31 -9.29 -0.28
C PRO A 93 11.18 -9.13 -1.54
N PRO A 94 12.50 -8.88 -1.39
CA PRO A 94 13.42 -8.79 -2.51
C PRO A 94 13.34 -10.03 -3.40
N THR A 95 13.30 -9.84 -4.72
CA THR A 95 13.24 -10.93 -5.71
C THR A 95 14.32 -11.98 -5.51
N ASP A 96 15.53 -11.53 -5.14
CA ASP A 96 16.67 -12.41 -4.91
C ASP A 96 16.44 -13.36 -3.75
N LYS A 97 15.78 -12.89 -2.68
CA LYS A 97 15.43 -13.73 -1.52
C LYS A 97 14.39 -14.76 -1.91
N ILE A 98 13.39 -14.37 -2.69
CA ILE A 98 12.35 -15.29 -3.20
C ILE A 98 12.98 -16.38 -4.07
N ALA A 99 13.88 -15.99 -4.98
CA ALA A 99 14.56 -16.92 -5.89
C ALA A 99 15.40 -17.95 -5.12
N LYS A 100 16.18 -17.50 -4.11
CA LYS A 100 16.99 -18.38 -3.25
C LYS A 100 16.15 -19.38 -2.44
N ILE A 101 15.00 -18.94 -1.94
CA ILE A 101 14.06 -19.85 -1.23
C ILE A 101 13.50 -20.87 -2.20
N HIS A 102 13.07 -20.41 -3.38
CA HIS A 102 12.50 -21.28 -4.40
C HIS A 102 13.50 -22.34 -4.89
N THR A 103 14.78 -22.00 -5.08
CA THR A 103 15.82 -22.99 -5.41
C THR A 103 15.99 -24.00 -4.29
N LEU A 104 16.08 -23.57 -3.03
CA LEU A 104 16.20 -24.47 -1.86
C LEU A 104 15.01 -25.42 -1.73
N LEU A 105 13.78 -24.94 -1.98
CA LEU A 105 12.58 -25.77 -1.95
C LEU A 105 12.56 -26.82 -3.06
N LYS A 106 13.09 -26.48 -4.25
CA LYS A 106 13.18 -27.38 -5.41
C LYS A 106 14.26 -28.47 -5.30
N LEU A 107 15.25 -28.30 -4.43
CA LEU A 107 16.29 -29.33 -4.24
C LEU A 107 15.65 -30.66 -3.76
N PRO A 108 16.10 -31.82 -4.27
CA PRO A 108 15.61 -33.13 -3.84
C PRO A 108 16.23 -33.55 -2.49
N LEU A 109 16.19 -32.65 -1.50
CA LEU A 109 16.71 -32.88 -0.15
C LEU A 109 15.57 -33.14 0.83
N PRO A 110 15.81 -33.99 1.86
CA PRO A 110 14.92 -34.10 3.02
C PRO A 110 14.64 -32.75 3.67
N ASN A 111 13.41 -32.59 4.18
CA ASN A 111 12.96 -31.31 4.76
C ASN A 111 13.79 -30.86 5.96
N ASP A 112 14.32 -31.79 6.77
CA ASP A 112 15.12 -31.43 7.94
C ASP A 112 16.47 -30.81 7.54
N ILE A 113 17.07 -31.29 6.45
CA ILE A 113 18.28 -30.70 5.87
C ILE A 113 17.97 -29.31 5.31
N LYS A 114 16.84 -29.15 4.62
CA LYS A 114 16.39 -27.83 4.12
C LYS A 114 16.19 -26.83 5.26
N LYS A 115 15.62 -27.24 6.40
CA LYS A 115 15.49 -26.40 7.61
C LYS A 115 16.85 -26.04 8.19
N HIS A 116 17.76 -27.01 8.26
CA HIS A 116 19.10 -26.76 8.79
C HIS A 116 19.83 -25.75 7.91
N ILE A 117 19.80 -25.89 6.58
CA ILE A 117 20.38 -24.90 5.64
C ILE A 117 19.71 -23.54 5.81
N ALA A 118 18.38 -23.51 5.94
CA ALA A 118 17.62 -22.29 6.10
C ALA A 118 18.05 -21.46 7.32
N LYS A 119 18.43 -22.12 8.42
CA LYS A 119 18.90 -21.49 9.66
C LYS A 119 20.19 -20.68 9.49
N TYR A 120 21.04 -21.04 8.53
CA TYR A 120 22.30 -20.34 8.22
C TYR A 120 22.17 -19.37 7.05
N THR A 121 20.98 -19.26 6.47
CA THR A 121 20.68 -18.25 5.45
C THR A 121 19.85 -17.14 6.08
N ASP A 122 20.41 -15.92 6.19
CA ASP A 122 19.81 -14.71 6.78
C ASP A 122 18.48 -14.23 6.14
N TYR A 123 17.87 -15.03 5.28
CA TYR A 123 16.74 -14.67 4.44
C TYR A 123 15.47 -15.48 4.74
N ILE A 124 15.54 -16.49 5.61
CA ILE A 124 14.43 -17.41 5.89
C ILE A 124 14.00 -17.23 7.36
N MET A 125 12.77 -16.77 7.59
CA MET A 125 12.14 -16.92 8.91
C MET A 125 12.04 -18.40 9.23
N ASP A 126 12.26 -18.77 10.50
CA ASP A 126 12.13 -20.16 10.97
C ASP A 126 10.86 -20.80 10.34
N LEU A 127 11.08 -21.85 9.54
CA LEU A 127 10.02 -22.55 8.84
C LEU A 127 9.17 -23.31 9.87
N TYR A 128 8.21 -22.63 10.50
CA TYR A 128 7.23 -23.27 11.37
C TYR A 128 6.22 -24.04 10.52
N TYR A 129 6.19 -25.36 10.71
CA TYR A 129 5.20 -26.21 10.08
C TYR A 129 3.80 -25.87 10.62
N ARG A 130 2.84 -25.56 9.74
CA ARG A 130 1.43 -25.69 10.11
C ARG A 130 1.09 -27.18 10.12
N PRO A 131 0.69 -27.76 11.26
CA PRO A 131 0.24 -29.15 11.29
C PRO A 131 -0.86 -29.35 10.26
N ARG A 132 -0.76 -30.42 9.45
CA ARG A 132 -1.87 -30.83 8.58
C ARG A 132 -3.11 -30.99 9.46
N PRO A 133 -4.26 -30.42 9.07
CA PRO A 133 -5.50 -30.66 9.79
C PRO A 133 -5.71 -32.17 9.89
N ARG A 134 -5.88 -32.68 11.11
CA ARG A 134 -6.18 -34.10 11.32
C ARG A 134 -7.47 -34.40 10.56
N PRO A 135 -7.57 -35.54 9.85
CA PRO A 135 -8.84 -35.94 9.29
C PRO A 135 -9.83 -36.05 10.45
N THR A 136 -10.87 -35.23 10.43
CA THR A 136 -11.98 -35.36 11.35
C THR A 136 -12.59 -36.74 11.09
N SER A 137 -12.36 -37.69 11.99
CA SER A 137 -13.12 -38.92 12.04
C SER A 137 -14.58 -38.51 12.19
N LYS A 138 -15.36 -38.65 11.12
CA LYS A 138 -16.81 -38.59 11.22
C LYS A 138 -17.22 -39.81 12.06
N SER A 139 -17.57 -39.56 13.32
CA SER A 139 -18.31 -40.49 14.17
C SER A 139 -19.78 -40.47 13.76
#